data_AF-E9GCH5-F1
#
_entry.id   AF-E9GCH5-F1
#
_cell.length_a   1.000
_cell.length_b   1.000
_cell.length_c   1.000
_cell.angle_alpha   90.00
_cell.angle_beta   90.00
_cell.angle_gamma   90.00
#
_symmetry.space_group_name_H-M   'P 1'
#
loop_
_entity.id
_entity.type
_entity.pdbx_description
1 polymer ?
#
loop_
_entity_poly.entity_id
_entity_poly.type
_entity_poly.pdbx_seq_one_letter_code
_entity_poly.pdbx_strand_id
1 'polypeptide(L)'
;MNQFQLDKRQPNEDIKGNLKTYNLFSRYLDVFVGDASTPVWRSNFRFDSIITDPPYGIRESTYKVGSKKIAPIPDEMLSTHFPSKTQYGLGDIYKDLLNFAANSLKLHGRLVFWIPIIRMEYDPDLLPEHPCLETIANSEQILNLHSSRRLITMQKIMEPKEAEDSAIIHNLQYTFRHKFFNTSEIKGHGKEDESARNLTKRSKRGNGIAKLPCDK
;
A
#
# COMPACT_ATOMS: atom_id res chain seq x y z
N MET A 1 -27.48 -23.56 9.32
CA MET A 1 -26.35 -22.74 9.80
C MET A 1 -25.10 -23.24 9.08
N ASN A 2 -24.68 -22.58 8.00
CA ASN A 2 -23.46 -22.98 7.29
C ASN A 2 -22.27 -22.36 8.03
N GLN A 3 -21.53 -23.18 8.77
CA GLN A 3 -20.19 -22.83 9.24
C GLN A 3 -19.31 -22.64 8.01
N PHE A 4 -18.82 -21.43 7.80
CA PHE A 4 -17.70 -21.19 6.89
C PHE A 4 -16.49 -21.94 7.45
N GLN A 5 -16.15 -23.09 6.87
CA GLN A 5 -14.84 -23.70 7.05
C GLN A 5 -13.83 -22.75 6.42
N LEU A 6 -13.04 -22.07 7.24
CA LEU A 6 -11.81 -21.44 6.79
C LEU A 6 -10.88 -22.58 6.33
N ASP A 7 -10.55 -22.62 5.05
CA ASP A 7 -9.55 -23.55 4.53
C ASP A 7 -8.28 -23.43 5.37
N LYS A 8 -7.85 -24.54 5.97
CA LYS A 8 -6.59 -24.57 6.72
C LYS A 8 -5.46 -24.36 5.72
N ARG A 9 -4.74 -23.25 5.89
CA ARG A 9 -3.49 -22.99 5.17
C ARG A 9 -2.52 -24.15 5.36
N GLN A 10 -1.79 -24.50 4.30
CA GLN A 10 -0.76 -25.52 4.39
C GLN A 10 0.36 -25.04 5.33
N PRO A 11 1.10 -25.93 6.01
CA PRO A 11 2.12 -25.55 7.00
C PRO A 11 3.22 -24.60 6.48
N ASN A 12 3.45 -24.57 5.17
CA ASN A 12 4.46 -23.71 4.52
C ASN A 12 3.82 -22.58 3.68
N GLU A 13 2.52 -22.35 3.81
CA GLU A 13 1.79 -21.29 3.11
C GLU A 13 1.91 -19.96 3.85
N ASP A 14 3.15 -19.49 3.95
CA ASP A 14 3.51 -18.23 4.60
C ASP A 14 4.61 -17.49 3.82
N ILE A 15 4.96 -16.29 4.28
CA ILE A 15 5.97 -15.43 3.63
C ILE A 15 7.35 -16.12 3.59
N LYS A 16 7.70 -16.83 4.65
CA LYS A 16 8.98 -17.55 4.77
C LYS A 16 9.06 -18.72 3.79
N GLY A 17 7.97 -19.48 3.64
CA GLY A 17 7.82 -20.58 2.67
C GLY A 17 7.90 -20.08 1.23
N ASN A 18 7.29 -18.92 0.92
CA ASN A 18 7.43 -18.27 -0.38
C ASN A 18 8.90 -17.95 -0.67
N LEU A 19 9.60 -17.28 0.25
CA LEU A 19 11.01 -16.92 0.04
C LEU A 19 11.94 -18.14 -0.05
N LYS A 20 11.64 -19.23 0.66
CA LYS A 20 12.36 -20.51 0.50
C LYS A 20 12.18 -21.08 -0.90
N THR A 21 10.95 -21.09 -1.40
CA THR A 21 10.62 -21.58 -2.77
C THR A 21 11.40 -20.83 -3.84
N TYR A 22 11.59 -19.52 -3.67
CA TYR A 22 12.36 -18.67 -4.59
C TYR A 22 13.87 -18.60 -4.29
N ASN A 23 14.40 -19.43 -3.38
CA ASN A 23 15.81 -19.41 -2.97
C ASN A 23 16.30 -18.05 -2.44
N LEU A 24 15.44 -17.33 -1.72
CA LEU A 24 15.68 -16.00 -1.13
C LEU A 24 15.72 -16.03 0.41
N PHE A 25 15.65 -17.21 1.03
CA PHE A 25 15.58 -17.34 2.48
C PHE A 25 16.79 -16.72 3.21
N SER A 26 17.98 -16.75 2.61
CA SER A 26 19.18 -16.11 3.18
C SER A 26 19.09 -14.58 3.32
N ARG A 27 18.09 -13.95 2.68
CA ARG A 27 17.81 -12.50 2.77
C ARG A 27 16.62 -12.18 3.67
N TYR A 28 15.94 -13.19 4.20
CA TYR A 28 14.79 -13.01 5.08
C TYR A 28 15.25 -12.65 6.49
N LEU A 29 14.70 -11.56 7.04
CA LEU A 29 14.91 -11.18 8.43
C LEU A 29 13.79 -11.78 9.30
N ASP A 30 12.63 -11.11 9.34
CA ASP A 30 11.43 -11.66 9.98
C ASP A 30 10.15 -10.91 9.56
N VAL A 31 9.00 -11.35 10.08
CA VAL A 31 7.70 -10.71 9.98
C VAL A 31 7.18 -10.45 11.39
N PHE A 32 6.61 -9.27 11.62
CA PHE A 32 5.91 -8.94 12.84
C PHE A 32 4.52 -8.37 12.52
N VAL A 33 3.64 -8.39 13.53
CA VAL A 33 2.32 -7.78 13.44
C VAL A 33 2.40 -6.39 14.05
N GLY A 34 2.01 -5.38 13.27
CA GLY A 34 1.98 -3.99 13.71
C GLY A 34 0.96 -3.17 12.91
N ASP A 35 0.62 -2.00 13.44
CA ASP A 35 -0.19 -1.01 12.74
C ASP A 35 0.74 0.04 12.12
N ALA A 36 0.67 0.21 10.80
CA ALA A 36 1.51 1.14 10.07
C ALA A 36 1.26 2.63 10.44
N SER A 37 0.07 2.95 10.96
CA SER A 37 -0.24 4.30 11.48
C SER A 37 0.42 4.58 12.84
N THR A 38 0.91 3.55 13.51
CA THR A 38 1.69 3.65 14.76
C THR A 38 2.98 2.84 14.65
N PRO A 39 4.00 3.35 13.94
CA PRO A 39 5.23 2.60 13.70
C PRO A 39 5.89 2.13 15.00
N VAL A 40 6.27 0.85 15.05
CA VAL A 40 6.87 0.20 16.24
C VAL A 40 8.39 0.35 16.32
N TRP A 41 8.97 1.14 15.42
CA TRP A 41 10.42 1.29 15.29
C TRP A 41 10.94 2.31 16.30
N ARG A 42 12.14 2.04 16.83
CA ARG A 42 12.85 3.03 17.66
C ARG A 42 13.16 4.27 16.83
N SER A 43 13.10 5.45 17.44
CA SER A 43 13.33 6.74 16.79
C SER A 43 14.70 6.86 16.11
N ASN A 44 15.70 6.10 16.55
CA ASN A 44 17.05 6.06 15.97
C ASN A 44 17.26 4.95 14.93
N PHE A 45 16.26 4.08 14.71
CA PHE A 45 16.37 3.04 13.68
C PHE A 45 16.29 3.68 12.29
N ARG A 46 17.11 3.18 11.35
CA ARG A 46 17.18 3.72 9.98
C ARG A 46 17.20 2.62 8.93
N PHE A 47 16.39 2.79 7.88
CA PHE A 47 16.32 1.92 6.71
C PHE A 47 17.14 2.47 5.55
N ASP A 48 17.74 1.57 4.77
CA ASP A 48 18.31 1.90 3.46
C ASP A 48 17.21 2.08 2.40
N SER A 49 16.15 1.27 2.50
CA SER A 49 15.00 1.34 1.61
C SER A 49 13.71 0.87 2.27
N ILE A 50 12.60 1.47 1.89
CA ILE A 50 11.24 1.04 2.22
C ILE A 50 10.53 0.74 0.90
N ILE A 51 9.98 -0.47 0.76
CA ILE A 51 9.27 -0.92 -0.43
C ILE A 51 7.90 -1.46 0.01
N THR A 52 6.81 -0.93 -0.56
CA THR A 52 5.46 -1.30 -0.12
C THR A 52 4.40 -1.18 -1.22
N ASP A 53 3.32 -1.96 -1.11
CA ASP A 53 2.11 -1.83 -1.91
C ASP A 53 0.95 -1.53 -0.93
N PRO A 54 0.72 -0.26 -0.57
CA PRO A 54 -0.28 0.09 0.44
C PRO A 54 -1.70 -0.30 -0.01
N PRO A 55 -2.61 -0.65 0.91
CA PRO A 55 -3.96 -1.05 0.53
C PRO A 55 -4.76 0.13 -0.05
N TYR A 56 -5.34 -0.05 -1.24
CA TYR A 56 -6.07 1.03 -1.95
C TYR A 56 -7.52 1.21 -1.51
N GLY A 57 -8.02 0.35 -0.62
CA GLY A 57 -9.42 0.34 -0.26
C GLY A 57 -10.33 -0.13 -1.39
N ILE A 58 -9.89 -1.03 -2.28
CA ILE A 58 -10.76 -1.64 -3.31
C ILE A 58 -11.17 -3.05 -2.89
N ARG A 59 -10.19 -3.91 -2.63
CA ARG A 59 -10.40 -5.31 -2.24
C ARG A 59 -10.38 -5.47 -0.72
N GLU A 60 -9.49 -4.74 -0.06
CA GLU A 60 -9.27 -4.78 1.38
C GLU A 60 -9.93 -3.55 2.04
N SER A 61 -10.60 -3.75 3.16
CA SER A 61 -11.01 -2.63 4.01
C SER A 61 -9.81 -2.07 4.77
N THR A 62 -9.65 -0.74 4.76
CA THR A 62 -8.53 -0.07 5.39
C THR A 62 -8.92 0.46 6.77
N TYR A 63 -8.27 -0.07 7.81
CA TYR A 63 -8.50 0.30 9.19
C TYR A 63 -7.20 0.56 9.91
N LYS A 64 -7.24 1.45 10.89
CA LYS A 64 -6.19 1.65 11.89
C LYS A 64 -6.75 1.46 13.29
N VAL A 65 -5.89 1.14 14.23
CA VAL A 65 -6.20 1.09 15.65
C VAL A 65 -6.55 2.50 16.10
N GLY A 66 -7.70 2.64 16.73
CA GLY A 66 -8.20 3.92 17.19
C GLY A 66 -9.60 3.80 17.75
N SER A 67 -9.94 4.68 18.68
CA SER A 67 -11.28 4.76 19.25
C SER A 67 -11.81 6.18 19.07
N LYS A 68 -13.07 6.30 18.64
CA LYS A 68 -13.79 7.59 18.66
C LYS A 68 -14.18 8.00 20.09
N LYS A 69 -14.17 7.04 21.03
CA LYS A 69 -14.48 7.27 22.44
C LYS A 69 -13.19 7.21 23.25
N ILE A 70 -12.84 8.31 23.89
CA ILE A 70 -11.76 8.38 24.88
C ILE A 70 -12.38 8.00 26.23
N ALA A 71 -12.71 6.72 26.40
CA ALA A 71 -13.19 6.20 27.67
C ALA A 71 -12.10 5.27 28.23
N PRO A 72 -11.68 5.43 29.50
CA PRO A 72 -10.75 4.50 30.12
C PRO A 72 -11.38 3.10 30.13
N ILE A 73 -10.56 2.11 29.81
CA ILE A 73 -10.97 0.70 29.85
C ILE A 73 -10.94 0.27 31.32
N PRO A 74 -12.04 -0.27 31.89
CA PRO A 74 -12.03 -0.82 33.24
C PRO A 74 -10.97 -1.92 33.41
N ASP A 75 -10.29 -1.94 34.55
CA ASP A 75 -9.16 -2.86 34.82
C ASP A 75 -9.54 -4.34 34.61
N GLU A 76 -10.77 -4.69 34.96
CA GLU A 76 -11.33 -6.04 34.80
C GLU A 76 -11.40 -6.52 33.35
N MET A 77 -11.45 -5.60 32.38
CA MET A 77 -11.56 -5.90 30.96
C MET A 77 -10.22 -5.81 30.21
N LEU A 78 -9.13 -5.37 30.84
CA LEU A 78 -7.85 -5.16 30.16
C LEU A 78 -7.31 -6.42 29.47
N SER A 79 -7.48 -7.59 30.09
CA SER A 79 -6.95 -8.86 29.58
C SER A 79 -7.70 -9.40 28.34
N THR A 80 -8.94 -8.97 28.12
CA THR A 80 -9.78 -9.40 27.00
C THR A 80 -10.12 -8.27 26.03
N HIS A 81 -9.62 -7.06 26.29
CA HIS A 81 -9.93 -5.89 25.48
C HIS A 81 -9.19 -5.92 24.13
N PHE A 82 -9.97 -5.91 23.05
CA PHE A 82 -9.45 -5.69 21.71
C PHE A 82 -9.56 -4.21 21.34
N PRO A 83 -8.46 -3.57 20.89
CA PRO A 83 -8.50 -2.18 20.47
C PRO A 83 -9.55 -1.95 19.38
N SER A 84 -10.27 -0.83 19.51
CA SER A 84 -11.21 -0.38 18.48
C SER A 84 -10.47 -0.06 17.18
N LYS A 85 -11.22 -0.12 16.07
CA LYS A 85 -10.72 0.21 14.72
C LYS A 85 -11.45 1.42 14.17
N THR A 86 -10.71 2.35 13.56
CA THR A 86 -11.27 3.47 12.80
C THR A 86 -10.89 3.36 11.34
N GLN A 87 -11.66 4.01 10.48
CA GLN A 87 -11.38 4.03 9.05
C GLN A 87 -10.03 4.69 8.79
N TYR A 88 -9.22 4.06 7.96
CA TYR A 88 -7.92 4.56 7.55
C TYR A 88 -8.00 4.97 6.08
N GLY A 89 -8.09 6.27 5.83
CA GLY A 89 -8.25 6.80 4.48
C GLY A 89 -6.99 6.59 3.64
N LEU A 90 -7.15 6.46 2.32
CA LEU A 90 -6.00 6.29 1.42
C LEU A 90 -5.04 7.48 1.48
N GLY A 91 -5.57 8.70 1.59
CA GLY A 91 -4.74 9.89 1.81
C GLY A 91 -3.95 9.84 3.11
N ASP A 92 -4.57 9.41 4.22
CA ASP A 92 -3.89 9.25 5.51
C ASP A 92 -2.80 8.18 5.46
N ILE A 93 -3.04 7.08 4.72
CA ILE A 93 -2.04 6.03 4.51
C ILE A 93 -0.79 6.59 3.83
N TYR A 94 -0.95 7.38 2.78
CA TYR A 94 0.20 8.01 2.10
C TYR A 94 0.86 9.07 2.98
N LYS A 95 0.07 9.84 3.72
CA LYS A 95 0.57 10.84 4.67
C LYS A 95 1.51 10.19 5.70
N ASP A 96 1.01 9.17 6.39
CA ASP A 96 1.76 8.44 7.41
C ASP A 96 2.98 7.74 6.80
N LEU A 97 2.87 7.17 5.59
CA LEU A 97 3.98 6.54 4.87
C LEU A 97 5.10 7.54 4.55
N LEU A 98 4.78 8.72 4.01
CA LEU A 98 5.77 9.72 3.62
C LEU A 98 6.48 10.31 4.84
N ASN A 99 5.72 10.64 5.90
CA ASN A 99 6.29 11.08 7.17
C ASN A 99 7.18 10.00 7.80
N PHE A 100 6.72 8.74 7.81
CA PHE A 100 7.53 7.62 8.29
C PHE A 100 8.83 7.47 7.50
N ALA A 101 8.77 7.55 6.17
CA ALA A 101 9.94 7.45 5.31
C ALA A 101 10.91 8.61 5.52
N ALA A 102 10.44 9.84 5.65
CA ALA A 102 11.28 11.01 5.93
C ALA A 102 12.04 10.86 7.26
N ASN A 103 11.40 10.30 8.30
CA ASN A 103 12.01 10.11 9.61
C ASN A 103 12.92 8.88 9.71
N SER A 104 12.59 7.81 8.99
CA SER A 104 13.22 6.50 9.17
C SER A 104 14.18 6.10 8.05
N LEU A 105 14.20 6.77 6.89
CA LEU A 105 15.22 6.52 5.88
C LEU A 105 16.55 7.19 6.25
N LYS A 106 17.66 6.55 5.89
CA LYS A 106 18.96 7.23 5.79
C LYS A 106 18.91 8.30 4.69
N LEU A 107 19.76 9.31 4.77
CA LEU A 107 19.99 10.23 3.65
C LEU A 107 20.33 9.44 2.39
N HIS A 108 19.75 9.82 1.25
CA HIS A 108 19.80 9.10 -0.03
C HIS A 108 19.11 7.72 -0.07
N GLY A 109 18.51 7.29 1.04
CA GLY A 109 17.66 6.10 1.09
C GLY A 109 16.42 6.24 0.20
N ARG A 110 15.81 5.11 -0.16
CA ARG A 110 14.72 5.05 -1.14
C ARG A 110 13.39 4.67 -0.50
N LEU A 111 12.35 5.43 -0.80
CA LEU A 111 10.96 5.00 -0.63
C LEU A 111 10.43 4.56 -2.00
N VAL A 112 9.91 3.35 -2.09
CA VAL A 112 9.26 2.82 -3.30
C VAL A 112 7.86 2.35 -2.93
N PHE A 113 6.84 2.90 -3.57
CA PHE A 113 5.46 2.54 -3.28
C PHE A 113 4.56 2.60 -4.49
N TRP A 114 3.48 1.82 -4.45
CA TRP A 114 2.42 1.90 -5.45
C TRP A 114 1.34 2.91 -5.04
N ILE A 115 0.89 3.70 -6.02
CA ILE A 115 -0.27 4.58 -5.91
C ILE A 115 -1.31 4.26 -6.98
N PRO A 116 -2.58 4.06 -6.64
CA PRO A 116 -3.62 3.82 -7.62
C PRO A 116 -4.08 5.16 -8.22
N ILE A 117 -4.31 5.19 -9.53
CA ILE A 117 -4.71 6.39 -10.26
C ILE A 117 -5.89 6.13 -11.18
N ILE A 118 -6.69 7.17 -11.38
CA ILE A 118 -7.68 7.24 -12.45
C ILE A 118 -7.00 7.93 -13.62
N ARG A 119 -6.84 7.21 -14.74
CA ARG A 119 -5.97 7.62 -15.84
C ARG A 119 -6.33 8.97 -16.43
N MET A 120 -7.63 9.27 -16.51
CA MET A 120 -8.15 10.53 -17.07
C MET A 120 -7.96 11.74 -16.15
N GLU A 121 -7.69 11.50 -14.86
CA GLU A 121 -7.51 12.55 -13.85
C GLU A 121 -6.07 12.56 -13.31
N TYR A 122 -5.17 11.80 -13.94
CA TYR A 122 -3.79 11.73 -13.50
C TYR A 122 -3.06 13.02 -13.84
N ASP A 123 -2.47 13.62 -12.81
CA ASP A 123 -1.57 14.74 -12.91
C ASP A 123 -0.32 14.42 -12.06
N PRO A 124 0.90 14.43 -12.63
CA PRO A 124 2.12 14.21 -11.86
C PRO A 124 2.32 15.21 -10.72
N ASP A 125 1.80 16.43 -10.85
CA ASP A 125 1.93 17.49 -9.84
C ASP A 125 0.94 17.30 -8.67
N LEU A 126 0.08 16.28 -8.74
CA LEU A 126 -0.86 15.90 -7.69
C LEU A 126 -0.45 14.59 -6.98
N LEU A 127 0.78 14.14 -7.16
CA LEU A 127 1.33 13.03 -6.39
C LEU A 127 1.57 13.45 -4.93
N PRO A 128 1.54 12.51 -3.97
CA PRO A 128 1.96 12.80 -2.60
C PRO A 128 3.38 13.37 -2.55
N GLU A 129 3.60 14.41 -1.75
CA GLU A 129 4.90 15.07 -1.63
C GLU A 129 5.34 15.19 -0.18
N HIS A 130 6.64 15.31 0.03
CA HIS A 130 7.21 15.62 1.34
C HIS A 130 8.51 16.41 1.14
N PRO A 131 8.78 17.51 1.87
CA PRO A 131 9.96 18.36 1.64
C PRO A 131 11.30 17.60 1.66
N CYS A 132 11.41 16.58 2.53
CA CYS A 132 12.61 15.76 2.65
C CYS A 132 12.77 14.68 1.55
N LEU A 133 11.77 14.48 0.69
CA LEU A 133 11.72 13.41 -0.30
C LEU A 133 11.57 13.99 -1.71
N GLU A 134 12.40 13.55 -2.64
CA GLU A 134 12.34 13.94 -4.04
C GLU A 134 11.91 12.75 -4.90
N THR A 135 10.90 12.92 -5.76
CA THR A 135 10.49 11.88 -6.72
C THR A 135 11.53 11.77 -7.83
N ILE A 136 12.16 10.60 -7.95
CA ILE A 136 13.22 10.32 -8.94
C ILE A 136 12.80 9.33 -10.02
N ALA A 137 11.71 8.57 -9.82
CA ALA A 137 11.15 7.71 -10.84
C ALA A 137 9.64 7.54 -10.65
N ASN A 138 8.93 7.39 -11.76
CA ASN A 138 7.48 7.27 -11.81
C ASN A 138 7.08 6.38 -12.99
N SER A 139 6.70 5.14 -12.70
CA SER A 139 6.41 4.12 -13.71
C SER A 139 4.96 3.67 -13.66
N GLU A 140 4.26 3.69 -14.79
CA GLU A 140 2.86 3.29 -14.86
C GLU A 140 2.67 1.81 -15.18
N GLN A 141 1.76 1.15 -14.45
CA GLN A 141 1.21 -0.14 -14.78
C GLN A 141 -0.30 -0.02 -15.02
N ILE A 142 -0.70 -0.13 -16.29
CA ILE A 142 -2.10 -0.09 -16.70
C ILE A 142 -2.81 -1.36 -16.22
N LEU A 143 -3.90 -1.18 -15.45
CA LEU A 143 -4.73 -2.29 -14.95
C LEU A 143 -5.93 -2.53 -15.88
N ASN A 144 -6.59 -1.45 -16.29
CA ASN A 144 -7.66 -1.47 -17.29
C ASN A 144 -7.76 -0.09 -17.99
N LEU A 145 -8.83 0.13 -18.75
CA LEU A 145 -9.02 1.35 -19.53
C LEU A 145 -9.00 2.64 -18.68
N HIS A 146 -9.60 2.59 -17.49
CA HIS A 146 -9.84 3.78 -16.66
C HIS A 146 -8.91 3.89 -15.46
N SER A 147 -8.33 2.78 -15.01
CA SER A 147 -7.47 2.74 -13.85
C SER A 147 -6.12 2.12 -14.16
N SER A 148 -5.10 2.72 -13.56
CA SER A 148 -3.75 2.19 -13.52
C SER A 148 -3.20 2.38 -12.11
N ARG A 149 -2.01 1.86 -11.87
CA ARG A 149 -1.24 2.18 -10.67
C ARG A 149 0.15 2.63 -11.08
N ARG A 150 0.74 3.54 -10.31
CA ARG A 150 2.09 4.05 -10.54
C ARG A 150 3.03 3.59 -9.45
N LEU A 151 4.19 3.07 -9.84
CA LEU A 151 5.30 2.78 -8.95
C LEU A 151 6.11 4.06 -8.81
N ILE A 152 6.01 4.70 -7.66
CA ILE A 152 6.72 5.94 -7.34
C ILE A 152 7.98 5.58 -6.56
N THR A 153 9.11 6.13 -6.99
CA THR A 153 10.38 6.06 -6.25
C THR A 153 10.78 7.46 -5.81
N MET A 154 10.96 7.63 -4.51
CA MET A 154 11.46 8.86 -3.90
C MET A 154 12.82 8.64 -3.24
N GLN A 155 13.67 9.66 -3.26
CA GLN A 155 14.93 9.72 -2.54
C GLN A 155 14.81 10.64 -1.34
N LYS A 156 15.35 10.26 -0.19
CA LYS A 156 15.57 11.23 0.90
C LYS A 156 16.71 12.17 0.56
N ILE A 157 16.43 13.47 0.52
CA ILE A 157 17.39 14.52 0.13
C ILE A 157 17.90 15.36 1.29
N MET A 158 17.18 15.38 2.42
CA MET A 158 17.61 16.07 3.64
C MET A 158 17.00 15.42 4.89
N GLU A 159 17.57 15.74 6.06
CA GLU A 159 16.97 15.37 7.34
C GLU A 159 15.80 16.32 7.68
N PRO A 160 14.73 15.80 8.30
CA PRO A 160 13.61 16.63 8.74
C PRO A 160 14.08 17.57 9.86
N LYS A 161 13.69 18.85 9.78
CA LYS A 161 14.13 19.89 10.74
C LYS A 161 13.54 19.68 12.14
N GLU A 162 12.31 19.14 12.21
CA GLU A 162 11.68 18.55 13.39
C GLU A 162 10.83 17.34 12.93
N ALA A 163 10.28 16.52 13.84
CA ALA A 163 9.41 15.38 13.52
C ALA A 163 8.03 15.83 13.01
N GLU A 164 8.00 16.79 12.10
CA GLU A 164 6.81 17.42 11.59
C GLU A 164 6.09 16.53 10.59
N ASP A 165 4.78 16.53 10.74
CA ASP A 165 3.82 16.05 9.77
C ASP A 165 3.81 17.01 8.56
N SER A 166 4.79 16.86 7.67
CA SER A 166 5.01 17.74 6.52
C SER A 166 4.58 17.12 5.19
N ALA A 167 4.04 15.90 5.19
CA ALA A 167 3.52 15.27 3.99
C ALA A 167 2.33 16.04 3.42
N ILE A 168 2.40 16.37 2.13
CA ILE A 168 1.35 17.05 1.37
C ILE A 168 0.61 16.00 0.56
N ILE A 169 -0.68 15.83 0.87
CA ILE A 169 -1.57 14.89 0.18
C ILE A 169 -2.69 15.66 -0.51
N HIS A 170 -2.93 15.36 -1.79
CA HIS A 170 -3.99 15.98 -2.55
C HIS A 170 -5.35 15.30 -2.33
N ASN A 171 -6.44 16.01 -2.67
CA ASN A 171 -7.80 15.49 -2.50
C ASN A 171 -8.08 14.25 -3.39
N LEU A 172 -7.31 14.07 -4.47
CA LEU A 172 -7.47 12.93 -5.37
C LEU A 172 -7.26 11.60 -4.63
N GLN A 173 -6.30 11.52 -3.70
CA GLN A 173 -6.04 10.32 -2.92
C GLN A 173 -7.19 10.01 -1.95
N TYR A 174 -7.86 11.01 -1.40
CA TYR A 174 -9.04 10.82 -0.54
C TYR A 174 -10.29 10.40 -1.32
N THR A 175 -10.44 10.87 -2.56
CA THR A 175 -11.63 10.61 -3.40
C THR A 175 -11.48 9.41 -4.33
N PHE A 176 -10.28 8.84 -4.44
CA PHE A 176 -9.96 7.74 -5.35
C PHE A 176 -10.97 6.58 -5.26
N ARG A 177 -11.23 6.06 -4.06
CA ARG A 177 -12.11 4.89 -3.88
C ARG A 177 -13.50 5.15 -4.45
N HIS A 178 -14.09 6.31 -4.13
CA HIS A 178 -15.41 6.70 -4.62
C HIS A 178 -15.44 6.77 -6.15
N LYS A 179 -14.46 7.47 -6.73
CA LYS A 179 -14.38 7.64 -8.19
C LYS A 179 -14.11 6.32 -8.92
N PHE A 180 -13.28 5.44 -8.37
CA PHE A 180 -12.99 4.12 -8.93
C PHE A 180 -14.26 3.27 -9.10
N PHE A 181 -15.15 3.27 -8.11
CA PHE A 181 -16.42 2.53 -8.19
C PHE A 181 -17.48 3.23 -9.06
N ASN A 182 -17.42 4.56 -9.21
CA ASN A 182 -18.39 5.34 -9.98
C ASN A 182 -17.95 5.67 -11.40
N THR A 183 -16.83 5.11 -11.86
CA THR A 183 -16.25 5.38 -13.19
C THR A 183 -17.20 5.04 -14.36
N SER A 184 -18.21 4.20 -14.14
CA SER A 184 -19.29 3.95 -15.11
C SER A 184 -20.12 5.18 -15.49
N GLU A 185 -20.06 6.26 -14.72
CA GLU A 185 -20.72 7.55 -15.02
C GLU A 185 -19.86 8.45 -15.94
N ILE A 186 -18.56 8.18 -16.08
CA ILE A 186 -17.57 8.97 -16.84
C ILE A 186 -17.56 8.56 -18.35
N LYS A 187 -18.46 7.66 -18.77
CA LYS A 187 -18.49 7.03 -20.11
C LYS A 187 -18.69 7.98 -21.31
N GLY A 188 -18.83 9.28 -21.12
CA GLY A 188 -19.16 10.24 -22.18
C GLY A 188 -17.98 10.71 -23.06
N HIS A 189 -16.73 10.69 -22.58
CA HIS A 189 -15.61 11.30 -23.32
C HIS A 189 -14.28 10.59 -23.09
N GLY A 190 -13.85 9.77 -24.04
CA GLY A 190 -12.47 9.27 -24.04
C GLY A 190 -12.15 8.45 -25.29
N LYS A 191 -11.27 8.96 -26.14
CA LYS A 191 -10.66 8.20 -27.24
C LYS A 191 -9.93 6.98 -26.66
N GLU A 192 -10.22 5.81 -27.21
CA GLU A 192 -9.69 4.55 -26.70
C GLU A 192 -8.18 4.44 -26.93
N ASP A 193 -7.44 4.22 -25.84
CA ASP A 193 -6.00 4.00 -25.86
C ASP A 193 -5.68 2.56 -26.29
N GLU A 194 -4.97 2.40 -27.41
CA GLU A 194 -4.65 1.13 -28.06
C GLU A 194 -3.80 0.21 -27.15
N SER A 195 -3.01 0.79 -26.24
CA SER A 195 -2.20 0.05 -25.26
C SER A 195 -3.07 -0.73 -24.25
N ALA A 196 -4.19 -0.15 -23.81
CA ALA A 196 -5.11 -0.76 -22.86
C ALA A 196 -5.93 -1.91 -23.49
N ARG A 197 -6.26 -1.81 -24.78
CA ARG A 197 -6.96 -2.87 -25.54
C ARG A 197 -6.15 -4.17 -25.58
N ASN A 198 -4.82 -4.08 -25.70
CA ASN A 198 -3.96 -5.26 -25.74
C ASN A 198 -3.76 -5.92 -24.36
N LEU A 199 -3.84 -5.15 -23.27
CA LEU A 199 -3.68 -5.65 -21.89
C LEU A 199 -4.95 -6.33 -21.35
N THR A 200 -6.14 -5.81 -21.65
CA THR A 200 -7.41 -6.41 -21.21
C THR A 200 -7.64 -7.83 -21.76
N LYS A 201 -7.08 -8.15 -22.94
CA LYS A 201 -7.08 -9.51 -23.49
C LYS A 201 -6.23 -10.50 -22.67
N ARG A 202 -5.13 -10.04 -22.06
CA ARG A 202 -4.21 -10.87 -21.25
C ARG A 202 -4.71 -11.09 -19.82
N SER A 203 -5.38 -10.09 -19.23
CA SER A 203 -5.86 -10.14 -17.83
C SER A 203 -6.98 -11.16 -17.57
N LYS A 204 -7.65 -11.70 -18.60
CA LYS A 204 -8.67 -12.76 -18.45
C LYS A 204 -8.08 -14.14 -18.12
N ARG A 205 -6.75 -14.31 -18.07
CA ARG A 205 -6.07 -15.57 -17.68
C ARG A 205 -5.60 -15.59 -16.21
N GLY A 206 -6.24 -14.82 -15.33
CA GLY A 206 -6.03 -14.90 -13.89
C GLY A 206 -6.78 -16.07 -13.25
N ASN A 207 -6.48 -17.30 -13.68
CA ASN A 207 -6.73 -18.56 -12.95
C ASN A 207 -6.05 -19.68 -13.74
N GLY A 208 -4.85 -20.04 -13.31
CA GLY A 208 -4.06 -21.09 -13.95
C GLY A 208 -2.62 -21.00 -13.48
N ILE A 209 -2.34 -21.62 -12.34
CA ILE A 209 -0.96 -21.95 -11.94
C ILE A 209 -0.39 -22.80 -13.07
N ALA A 210 0.48 -22.23 -13.90
CA ALA A 210 1.28 -23.00 -14.82
C ALA A 210 2.22 -23.86 -13.97
N LYS A 211 1.95 -25.17 -13.89
CA LYS A 211 2.91 -26.14 -13.37
C LYS A 211 4.16 -26.07 -14.26
N LEU A 212 5.27 -25.61 -13.68
CA LEU A 212 6.59 -25.79 -14.29
C LEU A 212 6.88 -27.30 -14.32
N PRO A 213 7.38 -27.85 -15.44
CA PRO A 213 7.83 -29.23 -15.48
C PRO A 213 9.06 -29.39 -14.59
N CYS A 214 9.01 -30.33 -13.63
CA CYS A 214 10.21 -30.89 -13.02
C CYS A 214 10.83 -31.84 -14.04
N ASP A 215 12.03 -31.50 -14.53
CA ASP A 215 12.88 -32.46 -15.21
C ASP A 215 13.35 -33.53 -14.20
N LYS A 216 13.33 -34.79 -14.65
CA LYS A 216 13.78 -35.98 -13.90
C LYS A 216 15.28 -36.17 -14.01
#